data_AF-A0A9Q8MCN0-F1
#
_entry.id   AF-A0A9Q8MCN0-F1
#
_cell.length_a   1.000
_cell.length_b   1.000
_cell.length_c   1.000
_cell.angle_alpha   90.00
_cell.angle_beta   90.00
_cell.angle_gamma   90.00
#
_symmetry.space_group_name_H-M   'P 1'
#
loop_
_entity.id
_entity.type
_entity.pdbx_description
1 polymer ?
#
loop_
_entity_poly.entity_id
_entity_poly.type
_entity_poly.pdbx_seq_one_letter_code
_entity_poly.pdbx_strand_id
1 'polypeptide(L)' 'ISRHMVGAFQGCKGAKQWRRYLSENAHKPNAGIEVVQTALSFVD' A
#
# COMPACT_ATOMS: atom_id res chain seq x y z
N ILE A 1 -5.50 -3.94 -9.98
CA ILE A 1 -4.02 -4.04 -9.82
C ILE A 1 -3.61 -3.94 -8.35
N SER A 2 -4.00 -2.89 -7.63
CA SER A 2 -3.69 -2.69 -6.19
C SER A 2 -4.09 -3.86 -5.27
N ARG A 3 -5.19 -4.58 -5.55
CA ARG A 3 -5.59 -5.81 -4.82
C ARG A 3 -4.49 -6.88 -4.77
N HIS A 4 -3.70 -7.02 -5.84
CA HIS A 4 -2.60 -8.00 -5.90
C HIS A 4 -1.33 -7.50 -5.19
N MET A 5 -1.20 -6.19 -4.98
CA MET A 5 -0.05 -5.57 -4.32
C MET A 5 -0.15 -5.59 -2.79
N VAL A 6 -1.33 -5.87 -2.23
CA VAL A 6 -1.57 -5.92 -0.78
C VAL A 6 -0.65 -6.94 -0.09
N GLY A 7 -0.34 -8.06 -0.75
CA GLY A 7 0.55 -9.10 -0.20
C GLY A 7 2.04 -8.85 -0.43
N ALA A 8 2.43 -7.79 -1.13
CA ALA A 8 3.80 -7.65 -1.67
C ALA A 8 4.91 -7.64 -0.60
N PHE A 9 4.61 -7.15 0.61
CA PHE A 9 5.58 -7.03 1.71
C PHE A 9 5.23 -7.92 2.91
N GLN A 10 4.51 -9.01 2.71
CA GLN A 10 4.14 -9.90 3.81
C GLN A 10 5.38 -10.41 4.55
N GLY A 11 5.43 -10.22 5.87
CA GLY A 11 6.57 -10.61 6.71
C GLY A 11 7.61 -9.50 6.93
N CYS A 12 7.56 -8.40 6.19
CA CYS A 12 8.43 -7.24 6.40
C CYS A 12 7.93 -6.36 7.56
N LYS A 13 8.86 -5.61 8.17
CA LYS A 13 8.50 -4.55 9.12
C LYS A 13 7.66 -3.51 8.39
N GLY A 14 6.54 -3.09 9.00
CA GLY A 14 5.64 -2.10 8.38
C GLY A 14 4.65 -2.63 7.34
N ALA A 15 4.69 -3.92 7.00
CA ALA A 15 3.76 -4.57 6.08
C ALA A 15 2.27 -4.37 6.43
N LYS A 16 1.95 -4.25 7.72
CA LYS A 16 0.58 -3.95 8.19
C LYS A 16 0.12 -2.55 7.76
N GLN A 17 1.01 -1.55 7.85
CA GLN A 17 0.72 -0.17 7.44
C GLN A 17 0.63 -0.04 5.93
N TRP A 18 1.53 -0.69 5.18
CA TRP A 18 1.42 -0.84 3.71
C TRP A 18 0.02 -1.30 3.29
N ARG A 19 -0.45 -2.42 3.85
CA ARG A 19 -1.76 -3.00 3.53
C ARG A 19 -2.92 -2.08 3.88
N ARG A 20 -2.86 -1.46 5.07
CA ARG A 20 -3.89 -0.54 5.54
C ARG A 20 -4.01 0.66 4.61
N TYR A 21 -2.90 1.34 4.34
CA TYR A 21 -2.88 2.57 3.55
C TYR A 21 -3.34 2.33 2.10
N LEU A 22 -2.88 1.24 1.47
CA LEU A 22 -3.37 0.85 0.14
C LEU A 22 -4.86 0.53 0.14
N SER A 23 -5.37 -0.19 1.15
CA SER A 23 -6.79 -0.55 1.18
C SER A 23 -7.67 0.69 1.36
N GLU A 24 -7.23 1.65 2.18
CA GLU A 24 -7.95 2.89 2.46
C GLU A 24 -7.90 3.90 1.32
N ASN A 25 -6.82 3.92 0.51
CA ASN A 25 -6.60 4.99 -0.47
C ASN A 25 -6.60 4.54 -1.93
N ALA A 26 -6.20 3.30 -2.25
CA ALA A 26 -5.99 2.87 -3.64
C ALA A 26 -7.29 2.61 -4.43
N HIS A 27 -8.46 2.71 -3.81
CA HIS A 27 -9.77 2.57 -4.45
C HIS A 27 -10.44 3.93 -4.75
N LYS A 28 -9.82 5.04 -4.32
CA LYS A 28 -10.39 6.38 -4.49
C LYS A 28 -10.28 6.83 -5.96
N PRO A 29 -11.19 7.68 -6.46
CA PRO A 29 -11.19 8.12 -7.86
C PRO A 29 -9.89 8.82 -8.30
N ASN A 30 -9.21 9.47 -7.36
CA ASN A 30 -7.95 10.19 -7.59
C ASN A 30 -6.73 9.44 -7.06
N ALA A 31 -6.83 8.11 -6.90
CA ALA A 31 -5.71 7.31 -6.43
C ALA A 31 -4.70 7.08 -7.56
N GLY A 32 -3.57 7.78 -7.49
CA GLY A 32 -2.43 7.62 -8.39
C GLY A 32 -1.25 6.89 -7.75
N ILE A 33 -0.08 7.06 -8.36
CA ILE A 33 1.17 6.41 -7.96
C ILE A 33 1.66 6.87 -6.58
N GLU A 34 1.31 8.10 -6.19
CA GLU A 34 1.62 8.69 -4.88
C GLU A 34 1.07 7.87 -3.72
N VAL A 35 -0.06 7.18 -3.92
CA VAL A 35 -0.63 6.28 -2.91
C VAL A 35 0.29 5.09 -2.69
N VAL A 36 0.90 4.57 -3.75
CA VAL A 36 1.84 3.44 -3.68
C VAL A 36 3.17 3.89 -3.08
N GLN A 37 3.68 5.06 -3.48
CA GLN A 37 4.92 5.64 -2.93
C GLN A 37 4.80 5.92 -1.43
N THR A 38 3.67 6.46 -1.00
CA THR A 38 3.39 6.68 0.43
C THR A 38 3.21 5.38 1.18
N ALA A 39 2.57 4.37 0.59
CA ALA A 39 2.50 3.06 1.21
C ALA A 39 3.92 2.47 1.39
N LEU A 40 4.79 2.66 0.40
CA LEU A 40 6.14 2.09 0.37
C LEU A 40 7.02 2.63 1.49
N SER A 41 6.84 3.89 1.87
CA SER A 41 7.60 4.50 2.98
C SER A 41 7.30 3.89 4.36
N PHE A 42 6.27 3.06 4.48
CA PHE A 42 6.01 2.32 5.71
C PHE A 42 6.85 1.05 5.84
N VAL A 43 7.42 0.55 4.75
CA VAL A 43 8.17 -0.71 4.74
C VAL A 43 9.66 -0.40 4.78
N ASP A 44 10.33 -0.94 5.81
CA ASP A 44 11.80 -0.94 5.96
C ASP A 44 12.40 -2.20 5.34
#